data_AF-A0A2G2QFX6-F1
#
_entry.id   AF-A0A2G2QFX6-F1
#
_cell.length_a   1.000
_cell.length_b   1.000
_cell.length_c   1.000
_cell.angle_alpha   90.00
_cell.angle_beta   90.00
_cell.angle_gamma   90.00
#
_symmetry.space_group_name_H-M   'P 1'
#
loop_
_entity.id
_entity.type
_entity.pdbx_description
1 polymer ?
#
loop_
_entity_poly.entity_id
_entity_poly.type
_entity_poly.pdbx_seq_one_letter_code
_entity_poly.pdbx_strand_id
1 'polypeptide(L)'
;MKRLNMMRTDLMASQQQSSNTKPSLRDSWQTPQWLFNWADARFNFDIDLAASFDNAKVDPYVSIENDSLSGAWNCEDFNCGWVNPPYSETGRWLKKGWEEARKGFRSVFLVPAPSGENGYKDYVFGKASEIIFINGRVAFELPNGDGTATPVNGNTRGSCLIIYNRRYEGHTQISWVNRDDMKAEYEVSR
;
A
#
# COMPACT_ATOMS: atom_id res chain seq x y z
N MET A 1 -50.60 -31.36 -12.41
CA MET A 1 -50.22 -29.92 -12.35
C MET A 1 -48.73 -29.83 -12.11
N LYS A 2 -47.96 -29.31 -13.07
CA LYS A 2 -46.50 -29.12 -12.98
C LYS A 2 -46.22 -27.96 -12.00
N ARG A 3 -45.47 -28.21 -10.92
CA ARG A 3 -44.88 -27.12 -10.10
C ARG A 3 -43.66 -26.58 -10.84
N LEU A 4 -43.76 -25.32 -11.25
CA LEU A 4 -42.68 -24.55 -11.85
C LEU A 4 -41.70 -24.15 -10.73
N ASN A 5 -40.50 -24.72 -10.71
CA ASN A 5 -39.41 -24.26 -9.85
C ASN A 5 -38.89 -22.94 -10.42
N MET A 6 -39.35 -21.83 -9.87
CA MET A 6 -38.76 -20.52 -10.09
C MET A 6 -37.45 -20.47 -9.32
N MET A 7 -36.32 -20.64 -10.01
CA MET A 7 -34.99 -20.38 -9.46
C MET A 7 -34.97 -18.93 -8.95
N ARG A 8 -34.96 -18.75 -7.63
CA ARG A 8 -34.55 -17.49 -7.02
C ARG A 8 -33.08 -17.31 -7.37
N THR A 9 -32.80 -16.32 -8.19
CA THR A 9 -31.46 -15.81 -8.41
C THR A 9 -31.08 -15.10 -7.11
N ASP A 10 -30.50 -15.83 -6.17
CA ASP A 10 -29.94 -15.22 -4.97
C ASP A 10 -28.77 -14.33 -5.42
N LEU A 11 -29.02 -13.01 -5.43
CA LEU A 11 -27.95 -12.01 -5.46
C LEU A 11 -27.05 -12.30 -4.26
N MET A 12 -25.87 -12.87 -4.52
CA MET A 12 -24.82 -13.00 -3.52
C MET A 12 -24.48 -11.60 -3.01
N ALA A 13 -24.85 -11.32 -1.76
CA ALA A 13 -24.40 -10.11 -1.08
C ALA A 13 -22.86 -10.10 -1.07
N SER A 14 -22.27 -8.99 -1.48
CA SER A 14 -20.84 -8.74 -1.30
C SER A 14 -20.47 -9.00 0.15
N GLN A 15 -19.58 -9.95 0.41
CA GLN A 15 -19.09 -10.26 1.76
C GLN A 15 -18.27 -9.12 2.37
N GLN A 16 -17.94 -8.08 1.58
CA GLN A 16 -17.27 -6.88 2.05
C GLN A 16 -18.25 -5.71 2.14
N GLN A 17 -18.19 -5.02 3.28
CA GLN A 17 -18.90 -3.76 3.53
C GLN A 17 -18.50 -2.72 2.48
N SER A 18 -19.47 -2.04 1.88
CA SER A 18 -19.19 -0.96 0.94
C SER A 18 -18.59 0.25 1.65
N SER A 19 -17.51 0.81 1.11
CA SER A 19 -16.90 2.03 1.66
C SER A 19 -17.85 3.23 1.55
N ASN A 20 -18.02 3.95 2.65
CA ASN A 20 -18.76 5.21 2.70
C ASN A 20 -17.95 6.41 2.15
N THR A 21 -16.68 6.20 1.81
CA THR A 21 -15.84 7.26 1.21
C THR A 21 -16.27 7.53 -0.23
N LYS A 22 -16.36 8.81 -0.60
CA LYS A 22 -16.62 9.25 -1.98
C LYS A 22 -15.66 8.54 -2.93
N PRO A 23 -16.13 7.98 -4.07
CA PRO A 23 -15.28 7.22 -4.99
C PRO A 23 -13.98 7.93 -5.39
N SER A 24 -14.06 9.25 -5.63
CA SER A 24 -12.92 10.09 -6.02
C SER A 24 -11.86 10.27 -4.93
N LEU A 25 -12.15 9.92 -3.68
CA LEU A 25 -11.24 10.10 -2.53
C LEU A 25 -10.69 8.77 -2.00
N ARG A 26 -11.15 7.63 -2.54
CA ARG A 26 -10.76 6.30 -2.05
C ARG A 26 -9.28 6.01 -2.30
N ASP A 27 -8.74 6.55 -3.38
CA ASP A 27 -7.33 6.39 -3.76
C ASP A 27 -6.45 7.54 -3.24
N SER A 28 -7.01 8.49 -2.48
CA SER A 28 -6.29 9.64 -1.91
C SER A 28 -5.94 9.45 -0.43
N TRP A 29 -6.16 8.26 0.13
CA TRP A 29 -5.88 7.97 1.53
C TRP A 29 -4.38 8.04 1.81
N GLN A 30 -4.01 8.86 2.80
CA GLN A 30 -2.63 9.04 3.21
C GLN A 30 -2.25 8.11 4.35
N THR A 31 -0.96 7.80 4.42
CA THR A 31 -0.38 6.97 5.48
C THR A 31 -0.30 7.74 6.80
N PRO A 32 -0.72 7.18 7.94
CA PRO A 32 -0.51 7.81 9.23
C PRO A 32 0.97 8.02 9.52
N GLN A 33 1.33 9.18 10.09
CA GLN A 33 2.74 9.56 10.22
C GLN A 33 3.58 8.56 11.02
N TRP A 34 3.02 7.98 12.09
CA TRP A 34 3.71 6.96 12.90
C TRP A 34 4.09 5.71 12.10
N LEU A 35 3.27 5.31 11.13
CA LEU A 35 3.53 4.13 10.29
C LEU A 35 4.66 4.44 9.31
N PHE A 36 4.56 5.61 8.66
CA PHE A 36 5.61 6.09 7.77
C PHE A 36 6.95 6.19 8.49
N ASN A 37 7.00 6.85 9.65
CA ASN A 37 8.22 7.03 10.44
C ASN A 37 8.85 5.68 10.85
N TRP A 38 8.03 4.70 11.26
CA TRP A 38 8.51 3.36 11.58
C TRP A 38 9.19 2.69 10.36
N ALA A 39 8.60 2.85 9.17
CA ALA A 39 9.15 2.28 7.94
C ALA A 39 10.40 3.04 7.50
N ASP A 40 10.38 4.37 7.58
CA ASP A 40 11.48 5.23 7.19
C ASP A 40 12.71 5.02 8.07
N ALA A 41 12.52 4.84 9.39
CA ALA A 41 13.61 4.49 10.30
C ALA A 41 14.33 3.17 9.92
N ARG A 42 13.65 2.25 9.21
CA ARG A 42 14.23 0.98 8.74
C ARG A 42 14.81 1.05 7.34
N PHE A 43 14.24 1.87 6.46
CA PHE A 43 14.53 1.81 5.03
C PHE A 43 15.10 3.11 4.43
N ASN A 44 15.00 4.22 5.15
CA ASN A 44 15.53 5.55 4.81
C ASN A 44 15.14 5.97 3.38
N PHE A 45 13.89 6.41 3.22
CA PHE A 45 13.29 6.72 1.93
C PHE A 45 13.84 8.02 1.35
N ASP A 46 14.15 7.99 0.05
CA ASP A 46 14.64 9.16 -0.69
C ASP A 46 13.52 9.82 -1.52
N ILE A 47 12.44 9.10 -1.80
CA ILE A 47 11.34 9.55 -2.68
C ILE A 47 10.01 8.88 -2.32
N ASP A 48 8.92 9.63 -2.42
CA ASP A 48 7.55 9.09 -2.39
C ASP A 48 7.02 8.86 -3.81
N LEU A 49 6.79 7.62 -4.19
CA LEU A 49 6.49 7.24 -5.58
C LEU A 49 5.00 7.27 -5.94
N ALA A 50 4.12 7.49 -4.96
CA ALA A 50 2.67 7.44 -5.16
C ALA A 50 1.96 8.47 -4.29
N ALA A 51 2.23 9.75 -4.57
CA ALA A 51 1.73 10.84 -3.75
C ALA A 51 1.13 11.99 -4.57
N SER A 52 0.63 12.99 -3.86
CA SER A 52 0.28 14.32 -4.31
C SER A 52 0.90 15.33 -3.35
N PHE A 53 0.78 16.62 -3.67
CA PHE A 53 1.23 17.69 -2.79
C PHE A 53 0.65 17.57 -1.36
N ASP A 54 -0.60 17.13 -1.23
CA ASP A 54 -1.31 17.09 0.04
C ASP A 54 -1.00 15.85 0.91
N ASN A 55 -0.40 14.79 0.33
CA ASN A 55 -0.22 13.52 1.04
C ASN A 55 1.20 12.94 0.99
N ALA A 56 2.12 13.60 0.30
CA ALA A 56 3.52 13.18 0.21
C ALA A 56 4.15 13.03 1.60
N LYS A 57 4.95 11.98 1.77
CA LYS A 57 5.72 11.73 3.00
C LYS A 57 7.20 12.05 2.88
N VAL A 58 7.69 12.20 1.65
CA VAL A 58 9.07 12.56 1.32
C VAL A 58 9.07 13.59 0.20
N ASP A 59 10.00 14.54 0.25
CA ASP A 59 10.34 15.42 -0.87
C ASP A 59 11.71 14.95 -1.43
N PRO A 60 11.83 14.59 -2.72
CA PRO A 60 10.80 14.67 -3.77
C PRO A 60 9.73 13.58 -3.73
N TYR A 61 8.64 13.82 -4.46
CA TYR A 61 7.58 12.85 -4.71
C TYR A 61 7.15 12.83 -6.19
N VAL A 62 6.56 11.72 -6.63
CA VAL A 62 5.97 11.56 -7.97
C VAL A 62 4.46 11.72 -7.88
N SER A 63 3.93 12.73 -8.57
CA SER A 63 2.50 12.99 -8.61
C SER A 63 1.76 12.15 -9.67
N ILE A 64 0.43 12.20 -9.63
CA ILE A 64 -0.42 11.54 -10.64
C ILE A 64 -0.14 12.06 -12.06
N GLU A 65 0.20 13.34 -12.21
CA GLU A 65 0.52 13.97 -13.49
C GLU A 65 1.83 13.44 -14.08
N ASN A 66 2.79 13.07 -13.24
CA ASN A 66 4.07 12.51 -13.65
C ASN A 66 4.04 10.99 -13.89
N ASP A 67 2.93 10.32 -13.54
CA ASP A 67 2.68 8.88 -13.70
C ASP A 67 3.91 7.99 -13.42
N SER A 68 4.09 7.69 -12.13
CA SER A 68 5.14 6.80 -11.63
C SER A 68 5.17 5.41 -12.29
N LEU A 69 4.04 4.91 -12.84
CA LEU A 69 4.01 3.62 -13.51
C LEU A 69 4.71 3.66 -14.88
N SER A 70 4.74 4.83 -15.53
CA SER A 70 5.34 5.03 -16.85
C SER A 70 6.85 5.31 -16.80
N GLY A 71 7.33 6.01 -15.76
CA GLY A 71 8.73 6.42 -15.61
C GLY A 71 9.64 5.34 -15.02
N ALA A 72 10.95 5.42 -15.27
CA ALA A 72 11.93 4.59 -14.56
C ALA A 72 12.14 5.13 -13.13
N TRP A 73 12.29 4.25 -12.14
CA TRP A 73 12.52 4.67 -10.75
C TRP A 73 14.02 4.80 -10.44
N ASN A 74 14.87 4.05 -11.16
CA ASN A 74 16.31 4.15 -10.98
C ASN A 74 16.88 5.43 -11.62
N CYS A 75 16.98 6.48 -10.84
CA CYS A 75 17.85 7.61 -11.15
C CYS A 75 19.05 7.62 -10.18
N GLU A 76 20.09 8.39 -10.51
CA GLU A 76 21.32 8.43 -9.72
C GLU A 76 21.13 8.99 -8.30
N ASP A 77 20.03 9.73 -8.09
CA ASP A 77 19.77 10.47 -6.85
C ASP A 77 18.99 9.67 -5.79
N PHE A 78 18.25 8.62 -6.17
CA PHE A 78 17.35 7.91 -5.25
C PHE A 78 17.72 6.44 -5.09
N ASN A 79 17.72 6.01 -3.83
CA ASN A 79 18.10 4.66 -3.47
C ASN A 79 16.93 3.76 -3.08
N CYS A 80 15.94 4.31 -2.37
CA CYS A 80 14.79 3.61 -1.82
C CYS A 80 13.53 4.48 -1.91
N GLY A 81 12.48 3.95 -2.53
CA GLY A 81 11.19 4.64 -2.64
C GLY A 81 10.13 4.11 -1.68
N TRP A 82 9.36 5.02 -1.07
CA TRP A 82 8.11 4.71 -0.39
C TRP A 82 6.95 4.61 -1.40
N VAL A 83 6.03 3.68 -1.18
CA VAL A 83 4.85 3.52 -2.05
C VAL A 83 3.61 3.22 -1.22
N ASN A 84 2.67 4.16 -1.15
CA ASN A 84 1.29 3.93 -0.71
C ASN A 84 0.37 4.12 -1.93
N PRO A 85 0.23 3.10 -2.80
CA PRO A 85 -0.40 3.29 -4.11
C PRO A 85 -1.92 3.42 -4.02
N PRO A 86 -2.59 3.88 -5.09
CA PRO A 86 -4.03 3.64 -5.28
C PRO A 86 -4.37 2.16 -5.12
N TYR A 87 -5.18 1.82 -4.10
CA TYR A 87 -5.48 0.42 -3.79
C TYR A 87 -6.31 -0.25 -4.88
N SER A 88 -7.07 0.52 -5.65
CA SER A 88 -7.77 0.07 -6.86
C SER A 88 -6.84 -0.54 -7.91
N GLU A 89 -5.55 -0.19 -7.90
CA GLU A 89 -4.54 -0.61 -8.87
C GLU A 89 -3.37 -1.40 -8.26
N THR A 90 -3.53 -1.90 -7.03
CA THR A 90 -2.47 -2.59 -6.26
C THR A 90 -1.65 -3.59 -7.10
N GLY A 91 -2.30 -4.41 -7.93
CA GLY A 91 -1.61 -5.39 -8.78
C GLY A 91 -0.65 -4.79 -9.82
N ARG A 92 -1.01 -3.65 -10.43
CA ARG A 92 -0.14 -2.93 -11.39
C ARG A 92 1.09 -2.36 -10.69
N TRP A 93 0.89 -1.82 -9.50
CA TRP A 93 1.95 -1.26 -8.66
C TRP A 93 2.92 -2.32 -8.15
N LEU A 94 2.43 -3.48 -7.72
CA LEU A 94 3.29 -4.61 -7.33
C LEU A 94 4.13 -5.11 -8.50
N LYS A 95 3.54 -5.22 -9.71
CA LYS A 95 4.29 -5.53 -10.94
C LYS A 95 5.42 -4.52 -11.18
N LYS A 96 5.10 -3.22 -11.06
CA LYS A 96 6.06 -2.13 -11.25
C LYS A 96 7.21 -2.21 -10.26
N GLY A 97 6.92 -2.38 -8.97
CA GLY A 97 7.95 -2.52 -7.92
C GLY A 97 8.91 -3.68 -8.19
N TRP A 98 8.36 -4.83 -8.59
CA TRP A 98 9.18 -5.98 -8.98
C TRP A 98 10.06 -5.70 -10.22
N GLU A 99 9.53 -5.06 -11.25
CA GLU A 99 10.28 -4.70 -12.46
C GLU A 99 11.42 -3.71 -12.16
N GLU A 100 11.18 -2.70 -11.33
CA GLU A 100 12.19 -1.71 -10.93
C GLU A 100 13.25 -2.30 -9.99
N ALA A 101 12.87 -3.25 -9.13
CA ALA A 101 13.82 -3.98 -8.30
C ALA A 101 14.84 -4.79 -9.12
N ARG A 102 14.41 -5.36 -10.25
CA ARG A 102 15.30 -6.04 -11.19
C ARG A 102 16.24 -5.08 -11.91
N LYS A 103 15.86 -3.81 -12.04
CA LYS A 103 16.72 -2.72 -12.54
C LYS A 103 17.63 -2.14 -11.45
N GLY A 104 17.47 -2.57 -10.21
CA GLY A 104 18.32 -2.19 -9.08
C GLY A 104 17.76 -1.09 -8.20
N PHE A 105 16.45 -0.80 -8.24
CA PHE A 105 15.81 0.17 -7.37
C PHE A 105 15.11 -0.52 -6.17
N ARG A 106 15.28 -0.02 -4.95
CA ARG A 106 14.60 -0.57 -3.76
C ARG A 106 13.27 0.14 -3.56
N SER A 107 12.22 -0.60 -3.20
CA SER A 107 10.93 0.02 -2.85
C SER A 107 10.24 -0.71 -1.71
N VAL A 108 9.46 0.04 -0.93
CA VAL A 108 8.64 -0.46 0.18
C VAL A 108 7.20 -0.02 -0.03
N PHE A 109 6.32 -1.00 -0.18
CA PHE A 109 4.91 -0.78 -0.46
C PHE A 109 4.07 -0.98 0.79
N LEU A 110 3.21 -0.04 1.13
CA LEU A 110 2.09 -0.24 2.06
C LEU A 110 0.84 -0.59 1.27
N VAL A 111 0.36 -1.82 1.42
CA VAL A 111 -0.78 -2.36 0.64
C VAL A 111 -1.70 -3.21 1.53
N PRO A 112 -2.92 -3.54 1.06
CA PRO A 112 -3.77 -4.49 1.77
C PRO A 112 -3.07 -5.84 1.96
N ALA A 113 -3.34 -6.55 3.05
CA ALA A 113 -2.85 -7.91 3.20
C ALA A 113 -3.45 -8.82 2.09
N PRO A 114 -2.66 -9.72 1.50
CA PRO A 114 -3.11 -10.61 0.42
C PRO A 114 -4.33 -11.44 0.85
N SER A 115 -5.35 -11.48 -0.01
CA SER A 115 -6.60 -12.22 0.21
C SER A 115 -7.03 -13.09 -0.97
N GLY A 116 -6.11 -13.32 -1.92
CA GLY A 116 -6.33 -14.16 -3.11
C GLY A 116 -6.16 -13.42 -4.44
N GLU A 117 -5.74 -12.16 -4.43
CA GLU A 117 -5.53 -11.39 -5.65
C GLU A 117 -4.28 -11.87 -6.42
N ASN A 118 -4.42 -12.08 -7.74
CA ASN A 118 -3.34 -12.58 -8.60
C ASN A 118 -2.05 -11.74 -8.54
N GLY A 119 -2.16 -10.42 -8.33
CA GLY A 119 -1.00 -9.54 -8.21
C GLY A 119 0.00 -9.99 -7.13
N TYR A 120 -0.47 -10.52 -6.00
CA TYR A 120 0.42 -11.04 -4.96
C TYR A 120 1.09 -12.36 -5.38
N LYS A 121 0.31 -13.28 -5.94
CA LYS A 121 0.83 -14.55 -6.50
C LYS A 121 1.89 -14.28 -7.57
N ASP A 122 1.63 -13.34 -8.46
CA ASP A 122 2.42 -13.11 -9.65
C ASP A 122 3.62 -12.20 -9.39
N TYR A 123 3.55 -11.27 -8.44
CA TYR A 123 4.59 -10.25 -8.25
C TYR A 123 5.19 -10.18 -6.85
N VAL A 124 4.65 -10.86 -5.84
CA VAL A 124 5.14 -10.76 -4.45
C VAL A 124 5.82 -12.04 -3.99
N PHE A 125 5.10 -13.16 -3.94
CA PHE A 125 5.64 -14.40 -3.37
C PHE A 125 6.77 -14.96 -4.25
N GLY A 126 7.98 -15.10 -3.67
CA GLY A 126 9.20 -15.50 -4.37
C GLY A 126 9.84 -14.38 -5.20
N LYS A 127 9.41 -13.13 -5.02
CA LYS A 127 9.90 -11.96 -5.76
C LYS A 127 10.26 -10.79 -4.84
N ALA A 128 9.42 -10.52 -3.85
CA ALA A 128 9.73 -9.61 -2.76
C ALA A 128 10.77 -10.25 -1.82
N SER A 129 11.65 -9.43 -1.26
CA SER A 129 12.63 -9.88 -0.27
C SER A 129 12.01 -10.12 1.10
N GLU A 130 11.02 -9.29 1.47
CA GLU A 130 10.34 -9.37 2.76
C GLU A 130 8.87 -8.95 2.63
N ILE A 131 8.01 -9.62 3.40
CA ILE A 131 6.63 -9.22 3.69
C ILE A 131 6.53 -9.03 5.19
N ILE A 132 6.10 -7.84 5.62
CA ILE A 132 5.87 -7.52 7.03
C ILE A 132 4.37 -7.31 7.22
N PHE A 133 3.70 -8.26 7.85
CA PHE A 133 2.29 -8.12 8.17
C PHE A 133 2.11 -7.22 9.39
N ILE A 134 1.17 -6.28 9.29
CA ILE A 134 0.80 -5.42 10.42
C ILE A 134 -0.36 -6.07 11.15
N ASN A 135 -0.13 -6.52 12.39
CA ASN A 135 -1.15 -7.00 13.29
C ASN A 135 -1.92 -5.82 13.89
N GLY A 136 -3.20 -5.70 13.56
CA GLY A 136 -4.05 -4.54 13.86
C GLY A 136 -4.54 -3.84 12.59
N ARG A 137 -5.60 -3.02 12.72
CA ARG A 137 -6.15 -2.25 11.58
C ARG A 137 -5.52 -0.87 11.53
N VAL A 138 -4.90 -0.54 10.40
CA VAL A 138 -4.41 0.80 10.12
C VAL A 138 -5.61 1.68 9.73
N ALA A 139 -5.82 2.76 10.47
CA ALA A 139 -6.73 3.83 10.11
C ALA A 139 -5.95 4.82 9.25
N PHE A 140 -6.15 4.78 7.93
CA PHE A 140 -5.57 5.75 6.99
C PHE A 140 -6.24 7.11 7.16
N GLU A 141 -5.63 8.16 6.65
CA GLU A 141 -6.12 9.52 6.85
C GLU A 141 -6.59 10.11 5.51
N LEU A 142 -7.63 10.94 5.53
CA LEU A 142 -8.06 11.72 4.38
C LEU A 142 -7.44 13.11 4.47
N PRO A 143 -6.68 13.59 3.46
CA PRO A 143 -6.24 14.97 3.42
C PRO A 143 -7.44 15.92 3.31
N ASN A 144 -7.43 16.99 4.11
CA ASN A 144 -8.50 17.99 4.15
C ASN A 144 -8.24 19.17 3.18
N GLY A 145 -7.07 19.23 2.53
CA GLY A 145 -6.68 20.29 1.60
C GLY A 145 -6.14 21.57 2.25
N ASP A 146 -6.03 21.59 3.58
CA ASP A 146 -5.46 22.68 4.39
C ASP A 146 -4.18 22.24 5.14
N GLY A 147 -3.56 21.15 4.68
CA GLY A 147 -2.43 20.52 5.34
C GLY A 147 -2.79 19.63 6.54
N THR A 148 -4.07 19.55 6.92
CA THR A 148 -4.55 18.61 7.96
C THR A 148 -5.11 17.33 7.36
N ALA A 149 -5.21 16.30 8.18
CA ALA A 149 -5.73 14.99 7.78
C ALA A 149 -6.70 14.43 8.82
N THR A 150 -7.74 13.75 8.35
CA THR A 150 -8.75 13.14 9.22
C THR A 150 -8.63 11.61 9.18
N PRO A 151 -8.40 10.93 10.32
CA PRO A 151 -8.39 9.47 10.36
C PRO A 151 -9.73 8.86 9.92
N VAL A 152 -9.66 7.91 9.00
CA VAL A 152 -10.79 7.12 8.52
C VAL A 152 -10.83 5.80 9.26
N ASN A 153 -11.80 5.68 10.16
CA ASN A 153 -12.06 4.43 10.87
C ASN A 153 -12.87 3.46 10.00
N GLY A 154 -12.75 2.15 10.30
CA GLY A 154 -13.52 1.11 9.62
C GLY A 154 -12.80 0.44 8.45
N ASN A 155 -11.48 0.58 8.32
CA ASN A 155 -10.70 -0.29 7.45
C ASN A 155 -10.82 -1.75 7.94
N THR A 156 -11.51 -2.58 7.17
CA THR A 156 -11.76 -3.98 7.50
C THR A 156 -10.63 -4.91 7.02
N ARG A 157 -9.77 -4.43 6.11
CA ARG A 157 -8.67 -5.22 5.55
C ARG A 157 -7.41 -5.12 6.42
N GLY A 158 -6.60 -6.16 6.39
CA GLY A 158 -5.25 -6.10 6.96
C GLY A 158 -4.36 -5.24 6.09
N SER A 159 -3.23 -4.81 6.62
CA SER A 159 -2.19 -4.13 5.86
C SER A 159 -0.89 -4.88 6.02
N CYS A 160 -0.04 -4.82 5.02
CA CYS A 160 1.33 -5.30 5.09
C CYS A 160 2.26 -4.34 4.36
N LEU A 161 3.54 -4.46 4.69
CA LEU A 161 4.62 -3.89 3.90
C LEU A 161 5.19 -4.97 2.98
N ILE A 162 5.35 -4.64 1.70
CA ILE A 162 6.05 -5.47 0.71
C ILE A 162 7.35 -4.78 0.36
N ILE A 163 8.47 -5.46 0.60
CA ILE A 163 9.79 -4.92 0.33
C ILE A 163 10.37 -5.60 -0.89
N TYR A 164 10.65 -4.82 -1.92
CA TYR A 164 11.48 -5.25 -3.03
C TYR A 164 12.88 -4.69 -2.86
N ASN A 165 13.83 -5.54 -2.45
CA ASN A 165 15.23 -5.17 -2.41
C ASN A 165 15.87 -5.28 -3.80
N ARG A 166 16.94 -4.51 -4.02
CA ARG A 166 17.65 -4.41 -5.30
C ARG A 166 18.15 -5.79 -5.72
N ARG A 167 17.75 -6.24 -6.92
CA ARG A 167 18.20 -7.51 -7.52
C ARG A 167 18.10 -8.70 -6.56
N TYR A 168 17.09 -8.71 -5.70
CA TYR A 168 16.90 -9.81 -4.75
C TYR A 168 16.58 -11.11 -5.49
N GLU A 169 17.33 -12.16 -5.14
CA GLU A 169 17.12 -13.53 -5.60
C GLU A 169 17.03 -14.42 -4.36
N GLY A 170 15.87 -15.04 -4.11
CA GLY A 170 15.68 -15.89 -2.95
C GLY A 170 14.23 -16.05 -2.48
N HIS A 171 14.07 -16.66 -1.30
CA HIS A 171 12.78 -16.86 -0.67
C HIS A 171 12.29 -15.59 0.04
N THR A 172 11.07 -15.18 -0.25
CA THR A 172 10.42 -14.07 0.46
C THR A 172 10.33 -14.35 1.96
N GLN A 173 10.99 -13.51 2.75
CA GLN A 173 10.91 -13.57 4.21
C GLN A 173 9.56 -13.04 4.67
N ILE A 174 9.02 -13.63 5.75
CA ILE A 174 7.73 -13.24 6.30
C ILE A 174 7.91 -12.93 7.78
N SER A 175 7.42 -11.76 8.20
CA SER A 175 7.46 -11.30 9.58
C SER A 175 6.16 -10.57 9.95
N TRP A 176 6.02 -10.22 11.22
CA TRP A 176 4.89 -9.46 11.76
C TRP A 176 5.38 -8.34 12.67
N VAL A 177 4.58 -7.27 12.73
CA VAL A 177 4.71 -6.19 13.71
C VAL A 177 3.33 -5.84 14.25
N ASN A 178 3.22 -5.48 15.54
CA ASN A 178 1.94 -5.00 16.07
C ASN A 178 1.80 -3.50 15.83
N ARG A 179 0.64 -3.09 15.30
CA ARG A 179 0.29 -1.69 15.07
C ARG A 179 0.44 -0.84 16.34
N ASP A 180 0.00 -1.36 17.47
CA ASP A 180 -0.02 -0.58 18.72
C ASP A 180 1.39 -0.36 19.27
N ASP A 181 2.31 -1.31 19.04
CA ASP A 181 3.72 -1.15 19.35
C ASP A 181 4.36 -0.07 18.44
N MET A 182 4.08 -0.12 17.13
CA MET A 182 4.53 0.91 16.19
C MET A 182 4.03 2.30 16.58
N LYS A 183 2.75 2.42 16.95
CA LYS A 183 2.16 3.68 17.42
C LYS A 183 2.84 4.16 18.69
N ALA A 184 2.98 3.30 19.70
CA ALA A 184 3.61 3.70 20.96
C ALA A 184 5.04 4.24 20.75
N GLU A 185 5.77 3.71 19.77
CA GLU A 185 7.13 4.13 19.45
C GLU A 185 7.19 5.39 18.56
N TYR A 186 6.28 5.54 17.59
CA TYR A 186 6.37 6.55 16.52
C TYR A 186 5.23 7.59 16.48
N GLU A 187 4.22 7.52 17.34
CA GLU A 187 3.12 8.51 17.41
C GLU A 187 3.52 9.78 18.18
N VAL A 188 4.61 9.74 18.96
CA VAL A 188 5.03 10.83 19.87
C VAL A 188 6.47 11.30 19.65
N SER A 189 7.21 10.71 18.72
CA SER A 189 8.61 11.06 18.46
C SER A 189 8.73 12.32 17.57
N ARG A 190 8.61 13.46 18.26
CA ARG A 190 9.11 14.85 18.00
C ARG A 190 8.63 15.62 16.79
#